data_AF-A0A2H5DRV3-F1
#
_entry.id   AF-A0A2H5DRV3-F1
#
_cell.length_a   1.000
_cell.length_b   1.000
_cell.length_c   1.000
_cell.angle_alpha   90.00
_cell.angle_beta   90.00
_cell.angle_gamma   90.00
#
_symmetry.space_group_name_H-M   'P 1'
#
loop_
_entity.id
_entity.type
_entity.pdbx_description
1 polymer ?
#
loop_
_entity_poly.entity_id
_entity_poly.type
_entity_poly.pdbx_seq_one_letter_code
_entity_poly.pdbx_strand_id
1 'polypeptide(L)' 'MSSTQIHFPQTCVMLTTNALAEQLGMRAQSLRKRFAATGSYFGVRPVKLPNGQLRWPTDAVERLMKGRAA' A
#
# COMPACT_ATOMS: atom_id res chain seq x y z
N MET A 1 -26.95 -3.68 -5.94
CA MET A 1 -25.92 -4.26 -6.84
C MET A 1 -25.26 -3.14 -7.62
N SER A 2 -23.98 -2.83 -7.36
CA SER A 2 -23.15 -1.99 -8.24
C SER A 2 -21.68 -2.40 -8.07
N SER A 3 -21.17 -3.06 -9.11
CA SER A 3 -19.79 -3.28 -9.55
C SER A 3 -18.66 -3.17 -8.53
N THR A 4 -18.22 -4.34 -8.02
CA THR A 4 -16.87 -4.54 -7.50
C THR A 4 -15.90 -4.50 -8.68
N GLN A 5 -15.19 -3.39 -8.82
CA GLN A 5 -14.22 -3.15 -9.89
C GLN A 5 -13.02 -4.10 -9.73
N ILE A 6 -12.85 -5.02 -10.67
CA ILE A 6 -11.60 -5.78 -10.84
C ILE A 6 -10.55 -4.81 -11.39
N HIS A 7 -9.54 -4.51 -10.59
CA HIS A 7 -8.33 -3.81 -11.01
C HIS A 7 -7.13 -4.76 -10.92
N PHE A 8 -6.58 -5.15 -12.07
CA PHE A 8 -5.20 -5.60 -12.24
C PHE A 8 -4.70 -5.12 -13.61
N PRO A 9 -3.64 -4.30 -13.64
CA PRO A 9 -2.40 -4.80 -14.21
C PRO A 9 -1.20 -4.51 -13.30
N GLN A 10 -0.51 -5.59 -12.93
CA GLN A 10 0.52 -5.68 -11.89
C GLN A 10 1.95 -5.66 -12.46
N THR A 11 2.27 -4.65 -13.29
CA THR A 11 3.63 -4.48 -13.86
C THR A 11 4.31 -3.16 -13.50
N CYS A 12 3.69 -2.32 -12.66
CA CYS A 12 4.34 -1.14 -12.08
C CYS A 12 4.75 -1.44 -10.64
N VAL A 13 6.05 -1.54 -10.39
CA VAL A 13 6.73 -1.92 -9.12
C VAL A 13 6.36 -1.09 -7.87
N MET A 14 5.47 -0.11 -7.99
CA MET A 14 5.10 0.86 -6.96
C MET A 14 3.57 1.05 -6.89
N LEU A 15 2.95 0.59 -5.82
CA LEU A 15 1.54 0.75 -5.47
C LEU A 15 1.24 2.14 -4.92
N THR A 16 0.03 2.64 -5.15
CA THR A 16 -0.48 3.81 -4.44
C THR A 16 -1.03 3.41 -3.07
N THR A 17 -1.15 4.36 -2.15
CA THR A 17 -1.79 4.14 -0.84
C THR A 17 -3.19 3.55 -0.95
N ASN A 18 -3.95 3.90 -2.00
CA ASN A 18 -5.30 3.36 -2.20
C ASN A 18 -5.25 1.89 -2.66
N ALA A 19 -4.39 1.56 -3.64
CA ALA A 19 -4.22 0.18 -4.11
C ALA A 19 -3.70 -0.74 -3.00
N LEU A 20 -2.76 -0.26 -2.17
CA LEU A 20 -2.30 -0.99 -0.99
C LEU A 20 -3.44 -1.22 0.01
N ALA A 21 -4.28 -0.22 0.23
CA ALA A 21 -5.40 -0.34 1.17
C ALA A 21 -6.44 -1.36 0.66
N GLU A 22 -6.71 -1.37 -0.64
CA GLU A 22 -7.57 -2.39 -1.28
C GLU A 22 -6.99 -3.80 -1.12
N GLN A 23 -5.70 -3.99 -1.37
CA GLN A 23 -5.04 -5.30 -1.17
C GLN A 23 -5.07 -5.77 0.28
N LEU A 24 -4.96 -4.85 1.25
CA LEU A 24 -5.05 -5.15 2.69
C LEU A 24 -6.50 -5.24 3.19
N GLY A 25 -7.51 -4.97 2.36
CA GLY A 25 -8.91 -4.90 2.79
C GLY A 25 -9.20 -3.78 3.80
N MET A 26 -8.39 -2.71 3.80
CA MET A 26 -8.48 -1.60 4.74
C MET A 26 -8.81 -0.27 4.05
N ARG A 27 -9.18 0.74 4.84
CA ARG A 27 -9.35 2.11 4.34
C ARG A 27 -8.00 2.80 4.19
N ALA A 28 -7.77 3.45 3.06
CA ALA A 28 -6.56 4.24 2.80
C ALA A 28 -6.32 5.33 3.87
N GLN A 29 -7.40 5.88 4.44
CA GLN A 29 -7.32 6.88 5.51
C GLN A 29 -6.71 6.30 6.80
N SER A 30 -7.09 5.09 7.18
CA SER A 30 -6.50 4.38 8.33
C SER A 30 -5.02 4.08 8.10
N LEU A 31 -4.66 3.69 6.86
CA LEU A 31 -3.28 3.43 6.48
C LEU A 31 -2.43 4.71 6.56
N ARG A 32 -2.92 5.85 6.05
CA ARG A 32 -2.26 7.16 6.19
C ARG A 32 -2.10 7.56 7.66
N LYS A 33 -3.15 7.41 8.48
CA LYS A 33 -3.11 7.75 9.91
C LYS A 33 -2.08 6.91 10.67
N ARG A 34 -2.05 5.60 10.41
CA ARG A 34 -1.10 4.69 11.06
C ARG A 34 0.33 4.93 10.60
N PHE A 35 0.52 5.19 9.31
CA PHE A 35 1.81 5.58 8.76
C PHE A 35 2.30 6.91 9.35
N ALA A 36 1.45 7.92 9.49
CA ALA A 36 1.82 9.19 10.11
C ALA A 36 2.22 9.04 11.59
N ALA A 37 1.57 8.14 12.33
CA ALA A 37 1.88 7.89 13.73
C ALA A 37 3.14 7.03 13.96
N THR A 38 3.40 6.06 13.07
CA THR A 38 4.46 5.06 13.25
C THR A 38 5.70 5.36 12.39
N GLY A 39 5.58 6.17 11.34
CA GLY A 39 6.62 6.47 10.36
C GLY A 39 7.00 5.31 9.42
N SER A 40 6.51 4.10 9.71
CA SER A 40 6.65 2.88 8.91
C SER A 40 5.39 2.05 9.06
N TYR A 41 4.98 1.33 8.02
CA TYR A 41 3.84 0.43 8.09
C TYR A 41 4.32 -1.00 7.90
N PHE A 42 4.34 -1.78 8.98
CA PHE A 42 4.83 -3.17 9.02
C PHE A 42 6.22 -3.35 8.36
N GLY A 43 7.14 -2.40 8.56
CA GLY A 43 8.48 -2.43 7.96
C GLY A 43 8.56 -1.92 6.52
N VAL A 44 7.41 -1.66 5.87
CA VAL A 44 7.37 -1.07 4.54
C VAL A 44 7.51 0.46 4.62
N ARG A 45 8.53 0.99 3.93
CA ARG A 45 8.77 2.42 3.81
C ARG A 45 8.24 2.92 2.45
N PRO A 46 7.25 3.81 2.43
CA PRO A 46 6.81 4.40 1.17
C PRO A 46 7.84 5.40 0.65
N VAL A 47 7.96 5.47 -0.67
CA VAL A 47 8.69 6.52 -1.38
C VAL A 47 7.79 7.74 -1.46
N LYS A 48 8.25 8.86 -0.90
CA LYS A 48 7.55 10.14 -1.02
C LYS A 48 7.94 10.78 -2.35
N LEU A 49 6.96 10.99 -3.23
CA LEU A 49 7.18 11.68 -4.49
C LEU A 49 7.16 13.21 -4.27
N PRO A 50 7.78 13.99 -5.19
CA PRO A 50 7.75 15.45 -5.13
C PRO A 50 6.33 16.03 -5.24
N ASN A 51 5.37 15.27 -5.76
CA ASN A 51 3.95 15.64 -5.82
C ASN A 51 3.18 15.41 -4.49
N GLY A 52 3.88 15.03 -3.41
CA GLY A 52 3.28 14.77 -2.10
C GLY A 52 2.58 13.40 -1.97
N GLN A 53 2.55 12.59 -3.02
CA GLN A 53 1.98 11.24 -2.95
C GLN A 53 2.99 10.23 -2.38
N LEU A 54 2.45 9.24 -1.66
CA LEU A 54 3.21 8.11 -1.14
C LEU A 54 3.05 6.92 -2.10
N ARG A 55 4.19 6.36 -2.53
CA ARG A 55 4.22 5.12 -3.31
C ARG A 55 4.85 3.99 -2.50
N TRP A 56 4.18 2.85 -2.50
CA TRP A 56 4.52 1.67 -1.73
C TRP A 56 5.14 0.63 -2.66
N PRO A 57 6.36 0.16 -2.41
CA PRO A 57 6.98 -0.87 -3.26
C PRO A 57 6.20 -2.19 -3.15
N THR A 58 5.82 -2.75 -4.30
CA THR A 58 5.03 -4.00 -4.36
C THR A 58 5.79 -5.17 -3.75
N ASP A 59 7.11 -5.24 -3.91
CA ASP A 59 7.97 -6.27 -3.29
C ASP A 59 7.79 -6.32 -1.77
N ALA A 60 7.81 -5.16 -1.11
CA ALA A 60 7.69 -5.10 0.35
C ALA A 60 6.28 -5.47 0.82
N VAL A 61 5.25 -5.12 0.05
CA VAL A 61 3.86 -5.49 0.32
C VAL A 61 3.65 -6.99 0.11
N GLU A 62 4.21 -7.56 -0.96
CA GLU A 62 4.19 -9.00 -1.20
C GLU A 62 4.91 -9.76 -0.10
N ARG A 63 6.07 -9.28 0.37
CA ARG A 63 6.80 -9.89 1.49
C ARG A 63 5.97 -9.87 2.78
N LEU A 64 5.27 -8.77 3.03
CA LEU A 64 4.34 -8.63 4.14
C LEU A 64 3.18 -9.65 4.03
N MET A 65 2.56 -9.75 2.85
CA MET A 65 1.45 -10.68 2.59
C MET A 65 1.88 -12.15 2.63
N LYS A 66 3.10 -12.46 2.18
CA LYS A 66 3.71 -13.80 2.23
C LYS A 66 4.10 -14.22 3.66
N GLY A 67 3.81 -13.40 4.68
CA GLY A 67 4.03 -13.74 6.09
C GLY A 67 5.51 -13.70 6.51
N ARG A 68 6.39 -13.13 5.69
CA ARG A 68 7.81 -12.96 6.01
C ARG A 68 8.01 -11.55 6.55
N ALA A 69 7.56 -11.34 7.79
CA ALA A 69 8.17 -10.34 8.64
C ALA A 69 9.67 -10.69 8.71
N ALA A 70 10.52 -9.82 8.17
CA ALA A 70 11.96 -9.90 8.34
C ALA A 70 12.34 -9.30 9.69
#